data_AF-A0A969EQ34-F1
#
_entry.id   AF-A0A969EQ34-F1
#
_cell.length_a   1.000
_cell.length_b   1.000
_cell.length_c   1.000
_cell.angle_alpha   90.00
_cell.angle_beta   90.00
_cell.angle_gamma   90.00
#
_symmetry.space_group_name_H-M   'P 1'
#
loop_
_entity.id
_entity.type
_entity.pdbx_description
1 polymer ?
#
loop_
_entity_poly.entity_id
_entity_poly.type
_entity_poly.pdbx_seq_one_letter_code
_entity_poly.pdbx_strand_id
1 'polypeptide(L)'
;MTYEENLDYLAEQRIPVCLHGHSHIQGAYYRRGKRQGFSQDSELSMESLNHSLICPGSVGQPRSGKAGAEFAVFDRGQGKIHFHNVAYDMDATVEDMGRYGFPTQLVDRLYKGR
;
A
#
# COMPACT_ATOMS: atom_id res chain seq x y z
N MET A 1 7.72 -3.44 16.13
CA MET A 1 8.72 -3.19 15.08
C MET A 1 8.29 -1.96 14.31
N THR A 2 9.10 -0.92 14.27
CA THR A 2 8.78 0.34 13.57
C THR A 2 9.22 0.29 12.11
N TYR A 3 8.84 1.27 11.28
CA TYR A 3 9.35 1.32 9.91
C TYR A 3 10.84 1.68 9.87
N GLU A 4 11.33 2.44 10.86
CA GLU A 4 12.75 2.78 11.00
C GLU A 4 13.60 1.53 11.21
N GLU A 5 13.22 0.67 12.16
CA GLU A 5 13.91 -0.60 12.42
C GLU A 5 13.93 -1.49 11.16
N ASN A 6 12.83 -1.53 10.41
CA ASN A 6 12.78 -2.26 9.15
C ASN A 6 13.68 -1.63 8.08
N LEU A 7 13.75 -0.30 7.97
CA LEU A 7 14.66 0.38 7.04
C LEU A 7 16.13 0.16 7.40
N ASP A 8 16.46 0.09 8.70
CA ASP A 8 17.80 -0.26 9.18
C ASP A 8 18.14 -1.70 8.80
N TYR A 9 17.22 -2.65 9.02
CA TYR A 9 17.40 -4.02 8.59
C TYR A 9 17.63 -4.14 7.07
N LEU A 10 16.84 -3.44 6.25
CA LEU A 10 17.06 -3.41 4.81
C LEU A 10 18.43 -2.85 4.43
N ALA A 11 18.92 -1.83 5.16
CA ALA A 11 20.24 -1.26 4.94
C ALA A 11 21.36 -2.25 5.27
N GLU A 12 21.28 -2.94 6.41
CA GLU A 12 22.23 -3.98 6.83
C GLU A 12 22.29 -5.14 5.82
N GLN A 13 21.13 -5.56 5.31
CA GLN A 13 21.03 -6.62 4.31
C GLN A 13 21.30 -6.15 2.87
N ARG A 14 21.56 -4.85 2.65
CA ARG A 14 21.76 -4.23 1.33
C ARG A 14 20.59 -4.47 0.38
N ILE A 15 19.36 -4.42 0.90
CA ILE A 15 18.13 -4.55 0.14
C ILE A 15 17.58 -3.14 -0.15
N PRO A 16 17.59 -2.66 -1.40
CA PRO A 16 17.12 -1.30 -1.71
C PRO A 16 15.59 -1.17 -1.68
N VAL A 17 14.88 -2.26 -1.97
CA VAL A 17 13.43 -2.27 -2.16
C VAL A 17 12.84 -3.51 -1.52
N CYS A 18 11.86 -3.33 -0.64
CA CYS A 18 11.07 -4.40 -0.05
C CYS A 18 9.59 -4.14 -0.32
N LEU A 19 8.95 -5.06 -1.04
CA LEU A 19 7.50 -5.03 -1.24
C LEU A 19 6.85 -5.82 -0.10
N HIS A 20 5.87 -5.22 0.56
CA HIS A 20 5.13 -5.87 1.64
C HIS A 20 3.63 -5.62 1.53
N GLY A 21 2.85 -6.38 2.27
CA GLY A 21 1.40 -6.20 2.38
C GLY A 21 0.97 -6.10 3.84
N HIS A 22 -0.12 -6.79 4.18
CA HIS A 22 -0.68 -6.96 5.52
C HIS A 22 -1.29 -5.71 6.18
N SER A 23 -0.65 -4.54 6.06
CA SER A 23 -1.17 -3.29 6.63
C SER A 23 -2.43 -2.79 5.90
N HIS A 24 -2.51 -3.07 4.60
CA HIS A 24 -3.52 -2.54 3.66
C HIS A 24 -3.46 -1.02 3.50
N ILE A 25 -2.36 -0.38 3.90
CA ILE A 25 -2.15 1.06 3.73
C ILE A 25 -1.22 1.25 2.54
N GLN A 26 -1.76 1.74 1.41
CA GLN A 26 -0.98 2.05 0.23
C GLN A 26 0.03 3.17 0.49
N GLY A 27 1.27 2.98 0.05
CA GLY A 27 2.33 3.97 0.12
C GLY A 27 3.71 3.35 0.33
N ALA A 28 4.69 4.20 0.62
CA ALA A 28 6.07 3.80 0.83
C ALA A 28 6.69 4.50 2.02
N TYR A 29 7.28 3.72 2.93
CA TYR A 29 8.27 4.24 3.86
C TYR A 29 9.64 4.20 3.19
N TYR A 30 10.41 5.28 3.28
CA TYR A 30 11.64 5.40 2.53
C TYR A 30 12.75 6.10 3.31
N ARG A 31 13.99 5.84 2.87
CA ARG A 31 15.20 6.57 3.26
C ARG A 31 15.86 7.18 2.02
N ARG A 32 16.11 8.49 2.05
CA ARG A 32 16.77 9.28 1.01
C ARG A 32 17.85 10.17 1.63
N GLY A 33 19.10 9.75 1.52
CA GLY A 33 20.22 10.34 2.24
C GLY A 33 19.98 10.31 3.75
N LYS A 34 19.97 11.49 4.37
CA LYS A 34 19.69 11.65 5.81
C LYS A 34 18.20 11.79 6.14
N ARG A 35 17.30 11.82 5.14
CA ARG A 35 15.86 11.96 5.35
C ARG A 35 15.18 10.60 5.31
N GLN A 36 14.19 10.43 6.17
CA GLN A 36 13.25 9.31 6.12
C GLN A 36 11.83 9.82 6.24
N GLY A 37 10.86 9.07 5.74
CA GLY A 37 9.46 9.46 5.78
C GLY A 37 8.53 8.45 5.14
N PHE A 38 7.27 8.85 5.02
CA PHE A 38 6.20 8.09 4.38
C PHE A 38 5.62 8.92 3.24
N SER A 39 5.43 8.32 2.06
CA SER A 39 4.76 8.94 0.92
C SER A 39 3.58 8.09 0.48
N GLN A 40 2.48 8.76 0.13
CA GLN A 40 1.31 8.19 -0.55
C GLN A 40 1.10 8.85 -1.92
N ASP A 41 2.16 9.39 -2.50
CA ASP A 41 2.11 9.96 -3.84
C ASP A 41 1.78 8.85 -4.85
N SER A 42 1.07 9.19 -5.92
CA SER A 42 0.69 8.22 -6.96
C SER A 42 1.88 7.70 -7.77
N GLU A 43 3.04 8.37 -7.68
CA GLU A 43 4.28 7.96 -8.31
C GLU A 43 5.45 8.13 -7.33
N LEU A 44 6.35 7.15 -7.30
CA LEU A 44 7.58 7.19 -6.52
C LEU A 44 8.78 6.80 -7.39
N SER A 45 9.77 7.70 -7.48
CA SER A 45 11.06 7.42 -8.15
C SER A 45 12.00 6.66 -7.22
N MET A 46 12.43 5.49 -7.64
CA MET A 46 13.32 4.59 -6.91
C MET A 46 14.78 5.05 -6.95
N GLU A 47 15.17 5.80 -7.98
CA GLU A 47 16.54 6.31 -8.15
C GLU A 47 17.01 7.19 -6.98
N SER A 48 16.04 7.84 -6.32
CA SER A 48 16.32 8.77 -5.23
C SER A 48 16.36 8.10 -3.85
N LEU A 49 16.05 6.81 -3.76
CA LEU A 49 15.87 6.09 -2.50
C LEU A 49 17.06 5.16 -2.22
N ASN A 50 17.57 5.20 -0.99
CA ASN A 50 18.56 4.23 -0.52
C ASN A 50 17.90 2.90 -0.18
N HIS A 51 16.83 2.97 0.62
CA HIS A 51 16.05 1.82 1.10
C HIS A 51 14.57 2.19 1.20
N SER A 52 13.69 1.23 0.92
CA SER A 52 12.25 1.46 0.89
C SER A 52 11.43 0.23 1.25
N LEU A 53 10.35 0.44 2.00
CA LEU A 53 9.29 -0.51 2.32
C LEU A 53 8.03 -0.04 1.62
N ILE A 54 7.55 -0.82 0.67
CA ILE A 54 6.50 -0.39 -0.26
C ILE A 54 5.31 -1.31 -0.12
N CYS A 55 4.18 -0.72 0.23
CA CYS A 55 2.89 -1.39 0.30
C CYS A 55 2.04 -0.97 -0.90
N PRO A 56 1.64 -1.90 -1.78
CA PRO A 56 0.76 -1.57 -2.90
C PRO A 56 -0.66 -1.21 -2.45
N GLY A 57 -0.98 -1.43 -1.16
CA GLY A 57 -2.33 -1.28 -0.60
C GLY A 57 -3.02 -2.64 -0.48
N SER A 58 -4.34 -2.63 -0.60
CA SER A 58 -5.17 -3.83 -0.61
C SER A 58 -6.20 -3.78 -1.73
N VAL A 59 -6.29 -4.88 -2.49
CA VAL A 59 -7.29 -5.04 -3.55
C VAL A 59 -8.69 -5.13 -2.96
N GLY A 60 -8.85 -5.82 -1.83
CA GLY A 60 -10.17 -6.15 -1.28
C GLY A 60 -10.58 -5.36 -0.03
N GLN A 61 -9.65 -4.82 0.76
CA GLN A 61 -9.99 -4.08 1.98
C GLN A 61 -8.95 -2.99 2.28
N PRO A 62 -8.93 -1.89 1.49
CA PRO A 62 -7.99 -0.79 1.72
C PRO A 62 -8.19 -0.19 3.12
N ARG A 63 -7.10 0.33 3.70
CA ARG A 63 -7.09 0.99 5.03
C ARG A 63 -6.46 2.38 5.00
N SER A 64 -6.28 2.91 3.80
CA SER A 64 -5.70 4.22 3.50
C SER A 64 -6.70 5.38 3.58
N GLY A 65 -7.98 5.12 3.91
CA GLY A 65 -9.05 6.12 3.96
C GLY A 65 -9.71 6.42 2.62
N LYS A 66 -9.44 5.61 1.59
CA LYS A 66 -10.09 5.70 0.27
C LYS A 66 -10.73 4.36 -0.08
N ALA A 67 -11.99 4.40 -0.49
CA ALA A 67 -12.67 3.24 -1.08
C ALA A 67 -12.04 2.90 -2.45
N GLY A 68 -12.22 1.64 -2.89
CA GLY A 68 -11.68 1.14 -4.16
C GLY A 68 -10.60 0.08 -3.96
N ALA A 69 -10.20 -0.57 -5.05
CA ALA A 69 -9.11 -1.53 -5.03
C ALA A 69 -7.77 -0.81 -5.16
N GLU A 70 -6.82 -1.12 -4.28
CA GLU A 70 -5.48 -0.54 -4.31
C GLU A 70 -4.45 -1.56 -4.78
N PHE A 71 -3.59 -1.13 -5.72
CA PHE A 71 -2.44 -1.89 -6.18
C PHE A 71 -1.32 -0.95 -6.64
N ALA A 72 -0.14 -1.51 -6.93
CA ALA A 72 0.95 -0.76 -7.52
C ALA A 72 1.59 -1.48 -8.70
N VAL A 73 2.07 -0.71 -9.66
CA VAL A 73 2.86 -1.20 -10.80
C VAL A 73 4.31 -0.77 -10.59
N PHE A 74 5.22 -1.74 -10.57
CA PHE A 74 6.65 -1.47 -10.51
C PHE A 74 7.24 -1.48 -11.92
N ASP A 75 7.48 -0.30 -12.47
CA ASP A 75 8.19 -0.12 -13.74
C ASP A 75 9.71 -0.15 -13.47
N ARG A 76 10.30 -1.32 -13.71
CA ARG A 76 11.74 -1.54 -13.57
C ARG A 76 12.56 -0.81 -14.62
N GLY A 77 12.01 -0.54 -15.81
CA GLY A 77 12.71 0.14 -16.88
C GLY A 77 12.89 1.63 -16.59
N GLN A 78 11.89 2.25 -15.98
CA GLN A 78 11.92 3.65 -15.55
C GLN A 78 12.40 3.85 -14.11
N GLY A 79 12.53 2.77 -13.33
CA GLY A 79 12.87 2.86 -11.91
C GLY A 79 11.77 3.57 -11.11
N LYS A 80 10.50 3.29 -11.41
CA LYS A 80 9.34 3.96 -10.81
C LYS A 80 8.31 2.97 -10.28
N ILE A 81 7.60 3.39 -9.24
CA ILE A 81 6.39 2.71 -8.77
C ILE A 81 5.21 3.64 -8.96
N HIS A 82 4.16 3.12 -9.58
CA HIS A 82 2.88 3.80 -9.77
C HIS A 82 1.85 3.17 -8.85
N PHE A 83 1.27 3.97 -7.96
CA PHE A 83 0.20 3.54 -7.06
C PHE A 83 -1.15 3.85 -7.69
N HIS A 84 -2.04 2.88 -7.65
CA HIS A 84 -3.36 2.96 -8.26
C HIS A 84 -4.43 2.69 -7.19
N ASN A 85 -5.50 3.48 -7.25
CA ASN A 85 -6.76 3.22 -6.59
C ASN A 85 -7.82 3.22 -7.68
N VAL A 86 -8.52 2.10 -7.86
CA VAL A 86 -9.49 1.91 -8.92
C VAL A 86 -10.87 1.58 -8.34
N ALA A 87 -11.89 2.21 -8.90
CA ALA A 87 -13.27 1.87 -8.57
C ALA A 87 -13.61 0.46 -9.09
N TYR A 88 -14.48 -0.22 -8.36
CA TYR A 88 -15.08 -1.50 -8.75
C TYR A 88 -16.55 -1.51 -8.29
N ASP A 89 -17.30 -2.52 -8.71
CA ASP A 89 -18.68 -2.72 -8.26
C ASP A 89 -18.70 -3.18 -6.78
N MET A 90 -18.61 -2.19 -5.89
CA MET A 90 -18.61 -2.40 -4.45
C MET A 90 -19.98 -2.88 -3.97
N ASP A 91 -21.06 -2.42 -4.60
CA ASP A 91 -22.42 -2.79 -4.21
C ASP A 91 -22.68 -4.28 -4.48
N ALA A 92 -22.22 -4.81 -5.62
CA ALA A 92 -22.27 -6.25 -5.88
C ALA A 92 -21.50 -7.06 -4.82
N THR A 93 -20.33 -6.57 -4.39
CA THR A 93 -19.53 -7.23 -3.35
C THR A 93 -20.24 -7.20 -1.99
N VAL A 94 -20.86 -6.07 -1.66
CA VAL A 94 -21.61 -5.88 -0.40
C VAL A 94 -22.89 -6.72 -0.38
N GLU A 95 -23.57 -6.86 -1.53
CA GLU A 95 -24.72 -7.74 -1.66
C GLU A 95 -24.34 -9.19 -1.37
N ASP A 96 -23.24 -9.68 -1.96
CA ASP A 96 -22.74 -11.03 -1.71
C ASP A 96 -22.33 -11.22 -0.24
N MET A 97 -21.64 -10.24 0.36
CA MET A 97 -21.32 -10.26 1.80
C MET A 97 -22.59 -10.39 2.66
N GLY A 98 -23.66 -9.68 2.32
CA GLY A 98 -24.96 -9.79 2.98
C GLY A 98 -25.58 -11.18 2.84
N ARG A 99 -25.55 -11.76 1.62
CA ARG A 99 -26.06 -13.12 1.34
C ARG A 99 -25.34 -14.19 2.16
N TYR A 100 -24.03 -14.03 2.38
CA TYR A 100 -23.23 -14.96 3.20
C TYR A 100 -23.18 -14.61 4.69
N GLY A 101 -23.94 -13.61 5.15
CA GLY A 101 -24.06 -13.27 6.57
C GLY A 101 -22.80 -12.65 7.18
N PHE A 102 -22.02 -11.90 6.40
CA PHE A 102 -20.85 -11.19 6.91
C PHE A 102 -21.28 -10.08 7.89
N PRO A 103 -20.46 -9.78 8.92
CA PRO A 103 -20.73 -8.68 9.83
C PRO A 103 -20.81 -7.33 9.09
N THR A 104 -21.80 -6.50 9.44
CA THR A 104 -22.01 -5.17 8.84
C THR A 104 -20.80 -4.25 9.00
N GLN A 105 -20.00 -4.44 10.05
CA GLN A 105 -18.76 -3.68 10.21
C GLN A 105 -17.82 -3.89 9.03
N LEU A 106 -17.73 -5.09 8.45
CA LEU A 106 -16.85 -5.34 7.31
C LEU A 106 -17.33 -4.62 6.05
N VAL A 107 -18.64 -4.46 5.88
CA VAL A 107 -19.24 -3.66 4.80
C VAL A 107 -18.88 -2.18 4.97
N ASP A 108 -19.06 -1.65 6.18
CA ASP A 108 -18.71 -0.25 6.49
C ASP A 108 -17.23 0.05 6.20
N ARG A 109 -16.34 -0.92 6.46
CA ARG A 109 -14.90 -0.78 6.18
C ARG A 109 -14.61 -0.62 4.70
N LEU A 110 -15.36 -1.32 3.82
CA LEU A 110 -15.18 -1.19 2.37
C LEU A 110 -15.50 0.22 1.89
N TYR A 111 -16.65 0.77 2.29
CA TYR A 111 -17.06 2.11 1.90
C TYR A 111 -16.18 3.21 2.48
N LYS A 112 -15.63 3.02 3.68
CA LYS A 112 -14.74 4.00 4.34
C LYS A 112 -13.27 3.85 3.96
N GLY A 113 -12.88 2.69 3.43
CA GLY A 113 -11.47 2.32 3.24
C GLY A 113 -10.67 2.31 4.54
N ARG A 114 -11.23 1.76 5.63
CA ARG A 114 -10.60 1.63 6.95
C ARG A 114 -11.20 0.52 7.80
#